data_AF-A0A7W0RLB1-F1
#
_entry.id   AF-A0A7W0RLB1-F1
#
_cell.length_a   1.000
_cell.length_b   1.000
_cell.length_c   1.000
_cell.angle_alpha   90.00
_cell.angle_beta   90.00
_cell.angle_gamma   90.00
#
_symmetry.space_group_name_H-M   'P 1'
#
loop_
_entity.id
_entity.type
_entity.pdbx_description
1 polymer ?
#
loop_
_entity_poly.entity_id
_entity_poly.type
_entity_poly.pdbx_seq_one_letter_code
_entity_poly.pdbx_strand_id
1 'polypeptide(L)'
;MPFIEQQNISNQYLNSGGVDATGPRYGQTTNAVNVSSKRLAVLSCPSDTPNTPLTTTVGGVGYPLTNHNYAVNLGETTAAQSTTLLATGDPRFDDARFRGAPFLRSTGWPTTRARNQGLRDLRDGTSSTLLMAEVLQGKANDLRGFTWWGDACHFETLLLPNSRDPDRPSSNCTSDPADNLPCVVAAAPWSLTLASRSRHTGGTQGALGDGSVRFFSDSIDRLTWRRLGSSQDGQPVGDF
;
A
#
# COMPACT_ATOMS: atom_id res chain seq x y z
N MET A 1 -9.93 14.98 -16.00
CA MET A 1 -9.21 14.33 -14.89
C MET A 1 -7.78 14.84 -14.94
N PRO A 2 -7.34 15.73 -14.04
CA PRO A 2 -5.95 16.13 -14.05
C PRO A 2 -5.14 14.90 -13.63
N PHE A 3 -4.13 14.58 -14.43
CA PHE A 3 -3.17 13.55 -14.13
C PHE A 3 -2.51 13.86 -12.78
N ILE A 4 -1.99 12.83 -12.09
CA ILE A 4 -0.90 13.05 -11.13
C ILE A 4 0.25 13.64 -11.97
N GLU A 5 0.31 14.98 -12.11
CA GLU A 5 1.24 15.67 -13.00
C GLU A 5 2.65 15.61 -12.43
N GLN A 6 3.27 14.45 -12.60
CA GLN A 6 4.65 14.15 -12.24
C GLN A 6 5.37 13.46 -13.40
N GLN A 7 4.90 13.68 -14.63
CA GLN A 7 5.48 13.07 -15.83
C GLN A 7 6.97 13.34 -15.96
N ASN A 8 7.41 14.56 -15.62
CA ASN A 8 8.82 14.94 -15.67
C ASN A 8 9.67 14.09 -14.73
N ILE A 9 9.19 13.80 -13.51
CA ILE A 9 9.89 12.95 -12.55
C ILE A 9 9.80 11.48 -12.99
N SER A 10 8.61 11.03 -13.40
CA SER A 10 8.37 9.65 -13.85
C SER A 10 9.28 9.25 -15.02
N ASN A 11 9.46 10.15 -16.00
CA ASN A 11 10.34 9.94 -17.16
C ASN A 11 11.82 9.76 -16.79
N GLN A 12 12.23 10.18 -15.59
CA GLN A 12 13.61 10.02 -15.12
C GLN A 12 13.84 8.67 -14.41
N TYR A 13 12.79 7.90 -14.13
CA TYR A 13 12.92 6.59 -13.50
C TYR A 13 13.41 5.56 -14.51
N LEU A 14 14.58 4.99 -14.26
CA LEU A 14 15.13 3.90 -15.05
C LEU A 14 14.55 2.57 -14.60
N ASN A 15 14.35 1.65 -15.56
CA ASN A 15 13.71 0.35 -15.33
C ASN A 15 12.24 0.48 -14.90
N SER A 16 11.53 1.52 -15.36
CA SER A 16 10.07 1.63 -15.22
C SER A 16 9.39 0.54 -16.04
N GLY A 17 8.44 -0.16 -15.42
CA GLY A 17 7.98 -1.42 -15.97
C GLY A 17 9.18 -2.34 -16.20
N GLY A 18 10.04 -2.47 -15.19
CA GLY A 18 11.20 -3.36 -15.06
C GLY A 18 10.99 -4.43 -13.99
N VAL A 19 11.90 -5.40 -13.89
CA VAL A 19 12.07 -6.20 -12.66
C VAL A 19 13.46 -5.93 -12.07
N ASP A 20 13.68 -6.35 -10.83
CA ASP A 20 14.96 -6.17 -10.13
C ASP A 20 16.14 -6.83 -10.87
N ALA A 21 15.88 -7.86 -11.68
CA ALA A 21 16.89 -8.53 -12.50
C ALA A 21 17.22 -7.81 -13.82
N THR A 22 16.43 -6.84 -14.28
CA THR A 22 16.58 -6.24 -15.63
C THR A 22 17.16 -4.83 -15.63
N GLY A 23 17.38 -4.21 -14.47
CA GLY A 23 17.87 -2.85 -14.42
C GLY A 23 17.87 -2.24 -13.03
N PRO A 24 18.11 -0.93 -12.93
CA PRO A 24 18.24 -0.26 -11.65
C PRO A 24 16.97 -0.29 -10.79
N ARG A 25 17.14 -0.45 -9.48
CA ARG A 25 16.11 -0.35 -8.44
C ARG A 25 15.93 1.09 -7.97
N TYR A 26 14.92 1.31 -7.13
CA TYR A 26 14.61 2.61 -6.53
C TYR A 26 15.81 3.29 -5.84
N GLY A 27 16.71 2.53 -5.21
CA GLY A 27 17.83 3.07 -4.43
C GLY A 27 19.13 3.23 -5.22
N GLN A 28 19.17 2.86 -6.50
CA GLN A 28 20.37 3.04 -7.32
C GLN A 28 20.52 4.48 -7.79
N THR A 29 21.77 4.90 -8.03
CA THR A 29 22.20 6.29 -8.28
C THR A 29 21.19 7.13 -9.08
N THR A 30 20.86 6.76 -10.31
CA THR A 30 19.97 7.59 -11.15
C THR A 30 18.58 7.72 -10.55
N ASN A 31 17.99 6.62 -10.05
CA ASN A 31 16.64 6.62 -9.49
C ASN A 31 16.61 7.38 -8.15
N ALA A 32 17.61 7.18 -7.29
CA ALA A 32 17.76 7.89 -6.03
C ALA A 32 17.89 9.41 -6.22
N VAL A 33 18.77 9.84 -7.12
CA VAL A 33 19.06 11.28 -7.35
C VAL A 33 17.86 12.00 -7.96
N ASN A 34 17.19 11.35 -8.91
CA ASN A 34 16.20 12.01 -9.77
C ASN A 34 14.75 11.79 -9.32
N VAL A 35 14.43 10.66 -8.68
CA VAL A 35 13.05 10.22 -8.46
C VAL A 35 12.74 9.90 -7.00
N SER A 36 13.35 8.86 -6.44
CA SER A 36 12.93 8.30 -5.15
C SER A 36 13.33 9.15 -3.93
N SER A 37 14.21 10.15 -4.12
CA SER A 37 14.46 11.19 -3.12
C SER A 37 13.53 12.41 -3.24
N LYS A 38 12.70 12.49 -4.28
CA LYS A 38 11.79 13.62 -4.50
C LYS A 38 10.49 13.38 -3.77
N ARG A 39 10.22 14.23 -2.78
CA ARG A 39 8.95 14.21 -2.04
C ARG A 39 7.79 14.62 -2.96
N LEU A 40 6.96 13.65 -3.31
CA LEU A 40 5.69 13.87 -4.01
C LEU A 40 4.63 14.42 -3.04
N ALA A 41 4.28 15.69 -3.18
CA ALA A 41 3.29 16.37 -2.35
C ALA A 41 1.89 15.71 -2.46
N VAL A 42 1.51 15.27 -3.67
CA VAL A 42 0.23 14.58 -3.93
C VAL A 42 0.10 13.24 -3.20
N LEU A 43 1.22 12.61 -2.82
CA LEU A 43 1.22 11.38 -2.03
C LEU A 43 1.61 11.64 -0.56
N SER A 44 1.56 12.88 -0.09
CA SER A 44 1.96 13.23 1.28
C SER A 44 0.80 13.90 2.01
N CYS A 45 0.44 13.35 3.17
CA CYS A 45 -0.62 13.90 3.99
C CYS A 45 -0.03 14.94 4.95
N PRO A 46 -0.55 16.19 4.99
CA PRO A 46 -0.05 17.23 5.89
C PRO A 46 -0.19 16.92 7.38
N SER A 47 -1.06 15.95 7.73
CA SER A 47 -1.29 15.54 9.12
C SER A 47 -0.28 14.51 9.63
N ASP A 48 0.50 13.91 8.74
CA ASP A 48 1.53 12.92 9.10
C ASP A 48 2.95 13.53 9.08
N THR A 49 3.90 12.85 9.72
CA THR A 49 5.29 13.29 9.77
C THR A 49 6.09 12.66 8.63
N PRO A 50 6.71 13.45 7.74
CA PRO A 50 7.56 12.93 6.67
C PRO A 50 8.71 12.08 7.22
N ASN A 51 8.90 10.87 6.66
CA ASN A 51 10.05 10.01 6.94
C ASN A 51 10.85 9.71 5.66
N THR A 52 12.15 9.44 5.85
CA THR A 52 13.06 8.98 4.80
C THR A 52 13.91 7.82 5.35
N PRO A 53 13.43 6.57 5.24
CA PRO A 53 14.02 5.46 6.01
C PRO A 53 15.36 4.98 5.49
N LEU A 54 15.70 5.33 4.25
CA LEU A 54 16.93 4.91 3.56
C LEU A 54 17.61 6.14 2.95
N THR A 55 18.93 6.07 2.81
CA THR A 55 19.72 7.11 2.12
C THR A 55 20.69 6.45 1.15
N THR A 56 20.67 6.88 -0.10
CA THR A 56 21.68 6.50 -1.10
C THR A 56 22.75 7.58 -1.16
N THR A 57 24.03 7.22 -1.00
CA THR A 57 25.14 8.17 -1.13
C THR A 57 25.76 8.10 -2.52
N VAL A 58 25.84 9.23 -3.22
CA VAL A 58 26.46 9.35 -4.55
C VAL A 58 27.49 10.48 -4.51
N GLY A 59 28.76 10.16 -4.75
CA GLY A 59 29.84 11.17 -4.73
C GLY A 59 29.97 11.91 -3.40
N GLY A 60 29.69 11.25 -2.27
CA GLY A 60 29.71 11.86 -0.94
C GLY A 60 28.45 12.64 -0.56
N VAL A 61 27.47 12.78 -1.46
CA VAL A 61 26.18 13.45 -1.19
C VAL A 61 25.10 12.39 -0.88
N GLY A 62 24.39 12.57 0.23
CA GLY A 62 23.28 11.70 0.64
C GLY A 62 21.96 12.11 0.00
N TYR A 63 21.26 11.13 -0.60
CA TYR A 63 19.93 11.27 -1.18
C TYR A 63 18.93 10.47 -0.35
N PRO A 64 18.14 11.13 0.52
CA PRO A 64 17.19 10.46 1.40
C PRO A 64 15.97 10.01 0.60
N LEU A 65 15.65 8.71 0.65
CA LEU A 65 14.54 8.12 -0.10
C LEU A 65 13.22 8.29 0.66
N THR A 66 12.15 8.70 -0.01
CA THR A 66 10.92 9.18 0.66
C THR A 66 9.90 8.07 0.96
N ASN A 67 9.31 8.10 2.15
CA ASN A 67 8.00 7.47 2.40
C ASN A 67 6.86 8.40 1.95
N HIS A 68 5.65 7.86 1.84
CA HIS A 68 4.44 8.50 1.37
C HIS A 68 3.21 7.95 2.12
N ASN A 69 2.08 8.62 1.96
CA ASN A 69 0.85 8.38 2.72
C ASN A 69 -0.26 7.70 1.93
N TYR A 70 -0.06 7.33 0.66
CA TYR A 70 -1.10 6.66 -0.12
C TYR A 70 -0.52 5.40 -0.76
N ALA A 71 -1.19 4.29 -0.49
CA ALA A 71 -0.76 2.95 -0.91
C ALA A 71 -1.86 2.28 -1.74
N VAL A 72 -1.49 1.29 -2.54
CA VAL A 72 -2.44 0.57 -3.41
C VAL A 72 -3.12 -0.60 -2.69
N ASN A 73 -4.38 -0.85 -3.03
CA ASN A 73 -5.17 -1.93 -2.45
C ASN A 73 -4.79 -3.31 -3.03
N LEU A 74 -4.34 -4.25 -2.19
CA LEU A 74 -4.07 -5.65 -2.55
C LEU A 74 -5.19 -6.63 -2.18
N GLY A 75 -6.31 -6.15 -1.67
CA GLY A 75 -7.52 -6.93 -1.45
C GLY A 75 -7.85 -7.19 0.01
N GLU A 76 -8.79 -8.11 0.22
CA GLU A 76 -9.42 -8.40 1.51
C GLU A 76 -8.66 -9.40 2.41
N THR A 77 -7.49 -9.84 1.97
CA THR A 77 -6.68 -10.86 2.66
C THR A 77 -5.36 -10.29 3.16
N THR A 78 -4.28 -11.06 3.15
CA THR A 78 -2.93 -10.54 3.31
C THR A 78 -2.37 -10.13 1.94
N ALA A 79 -1.20 -9.51 1.91
CA ALA A 79 -0.47 -9.23 0.67
C ALA A 79 -0.13 -10.49 -0.14
N ALA A 80 -0.33 -11.69 0.43
CA ALA A 80 -0.15 -12.96 -0.26
C ALA A 80 -1.24 -13.25 -1.30
N GLN A 81 -2.39 -12.57 -1.22
CA GLN A 81 -3.54 -12.77 -2.12
C GLN A 81 -3.99 -14.24 -2.19
N SER A 82 -4.03 -14.88 -1.03
CA SER A 82 -4.35 -16.31 -0.91
C SER A 82 -5.84 -16.58 -1.09
N THR A 83 -6.18 -17.49 -2.01
CA THR A 83 -7.55 -17.98 -2.22
C THR A 83 -7.95 -19.08 -1.22
N THR A 84 -6.97 -19.64 -0.50
CA THR A 84 -7.18 -20.59 0.60
C THR A 84 -7.14 -19.89 1.95
N LEU A 85 -7.67 -20.58 2.96
CA LEU A 85 -7.84 -20.08 4.34
C LEU A 85 -6.53 -19.45 4.84
N LEU A 86 -6.64 -18.22 5.31
CA LEU A 86 -5.49 -17.42 5.73
C LEU A 86 -4.83 -18.04 6.96
N ALA A 87 -3.60 -18.53 6.83
CA ALA A 87 -2.77 -18.95 7.95
C ALA A 87 -2.20 -17.75 8.74
N THR A 88 -3.05 -16.78 9.07
CA THR A 88 -2.68 -15.64 9.95
C THR A 88 -2.57 -16.06 11.41
N GLY A 89 -3.11 -17.24 11.75
CA GLY A 89 -3.22 -17.76 13.12
C GLY A 89 -4.27 -17.03 13.95
N ASP A 90 -5.12 -16.21 13.32
CA ASP A 90 -6.13 -15.39 13.99
C ASP A 90 -7.54 -15.74 13.49
N PRO A 91 -8.36 -16.40 14.31
CA PRO A 91 -9.70 -16.87 13.93
C PRO A 91 -10.65 -15.76 13.47
N ARG A 92 -10.37 -14.49 13.78
CA ARG A 92 -11.17 -13.33 13.31
C ARG A 92 -11.14 -13.17 11.79
N PHE A 93 -10.20 -13.84 11.12
CA PHE A 93 -9.88 -13.68 9.71
C PHE A 93 -10.06 -14.98 8.89
N ASP A 94 -10.59 -16.04 9.50
CA ASP A 94 -10.77 -17.34 8.85
C ASP A 94 -11.75 -17.32 7.67
N ASP A 95 -12.61 -16.30 7.58
CA ASP A 95 -13.60 -16.09 6.51
C ASP A 95 -13.06 -15.30 5.32
N ALA A 96 -11.91 -14.62 5.47
CA ALA A 96 -11.31 -13.84 4.41
C ALA A 96 -10.65 -14.74 3.37
N ARG A 97 -11.02 -14.54 2.09
CA ARG A 97 -10.54 -15.30 0.93
C ARG A 97 -10.29 -14.33 -0.20
N PHE A 98 -9.20 -14.49 -0.94
CA PHE A 98 -8.91 -13.57 -2.03
C PHE A 98 -9.91 -13.73 -3.18
N ARG A 99 -10.75 -12.71 -3.41
CA ARG A 99 -11.71 -12.64 -4.52
C ARG A 99 -11.33 -11.58 -5.55
N GLY A 100 -10.04 -11.37 -5.74
CA GLY A 100 -9.49 -10.35 -6.64
C GLY A 100 -9.17 -9.06 -5.90
N ALA A 101 -8.36 -8.22 -6.55
CA ALA A 101 -7.99 -6.90 -6.09
C ALA A 101 -7.69 -6.02 -7.31
N PRO A 102 -7.74 -4.67 -7.16
CA PRO A 102 -7.35 -3.76 -8.23
C PRO A 102 -5.85 -3.81 -8.53
N PHE A 103 -5.02 -4.22 -7.58
CA PHE A 103 -3.58 -4.42 -7.78
C PHE A 103 -3.17 -5.83 -7.34
N LEU A 104 -2.21 -6.40 -8.06
CA LEU A 104 -1.70 -7.75 -7.78
C LEU A 104 -0.25 -7.70 -7.32
N ARG A 105 0.12 -8.59 -6.40
CA ARG A 105 1.50 -8.76 -5.95
C ARG A 105 2.25 -9.74 -6.86
N SER A 106 3.52 -9.46 -7.12
CA SER A 106 4.40 -10.42 -7.83
C SER A 106 4.85 -11.52 -6.88
N THR A 107 4.79 -12.79 -7.31
CA THR A 107 5.15 -13.96 -6.49
C THR A 107 6.50 -14.58 -6.85
N GLY A 108 7.14 -14.16 -7.94
CA GLY A 108 8.44 -14.69 -8.38
C GLY A 108 9.51 -13.61 -8.46
N TRP A 109 9.72 -12.85 -7.38
CA TRP A 109 10.85 -11.94 -7.26
C TRP A 109 12.18 -12.72 -7.43
N PRO A 110 13.23 -12.15 -8.06
CA PRO A 110 13.35 -10.82 -8.66
C PRO A 110 13.04 -10.80 -10.17
N THR A 111 12.46 -11.86 -10.73
CA THR A 111 12.43 -12.08 -12.19
C THR A 111 11.05 -11.92 -12.82
N THR A 112 9.99 -11.96 -12.03
CA THR A 112 8.61 -11.90 -12.53
C THR A 112 7.86 -10.67 -12.05
N ARG A 113 6.75 -10.37 -12.73
CA ARG A 113 5.82 -9.32 -12.36
C ARG A 113 4.44 -9.87 -12.18
N ALA A 114 3.68 -9.15 -11.36
CA ALA A 114 2.25 -9.29 -11.34
C ALA A 114 1.64 -8.94 -12.71
N ARG A 115 0.51 -9.56 -13.01
CA ARG A 115 -0.33 -9.16 -14.16
C ARG A 115 -0.86 -7.75 -13.93
N ASN A 116 -0.82 -6.92 -14.98
CA ASN A 116 -1.47 -5.62 -14.97
C ASN A 116 -3.00 -5.79 -14.93
N GLN A 117 -3.64 -5.10 -13.99
CA GLN A 117 -5.10 -4.99 -13.92
C GLN A 117 -5.53 -3.70 -14.61
N GLY A 118 -6.55 -3.78 -15.46
CA GLY A 118 -7.22 -2.61 -16.03
C GLY A 118 -8.59 -2.38 -15.39
N LEU A 119 -9.22 -1.25 -15.70
CA LEU A 119 -10.57 -0.94 -15.20
C LEU A 119 -11.61 -2.03 -15.52
N ARG A 120 -11.45 -2.74 -16.65
CA ARG A 120 -12.32 -3.86 -17.04
C ARG A 120 -12.23 -5.07 -16.09
N ASP A 121 -11.15 -5.19 -15.33
CA ASP A 121 -10.94 -6.28 -14.39
C ASP A 121 -11.62 -5.98 -13.03
N LEU A 122 -12.14 -4.76 -12.83
CA LEU A 122 -12.91 -4.35 -11.65
C LEU A 122 -14.40 -4.70 -11.86
N ARG A 123 -14.70 -6.00 -11.79
CA ARG A 123 -16.00 -6.56 -12.16
C ARG A 123 -17.12 -6.19 -11.19
N ASP A 124 -16.77 -5.91 -9.93
CA ASP A 124 -17.74 -5.46 -8.92
C ASP A 124 -18.13 -3.98 -9.09
N GLY A 125 -17.46 -3.27 -10.01
CA GLY A 125 -17.72 -1.88 -10.35
C GLY A 125 -16.58 -0.95 -9.94
N THR A 126 -16.34 0.09 -10.75
CA THR A 126 -15.31 1.09 -10.47
C THR A 126 -15.67 1.98 -9.28
N SER A 127 -16.96 2.25 -9.06
CA SER A 127 -17.45 3.06 -7.93
C SER A 127 -17.61 2.29 -6.61
N SER A 128 -17.24 1.01 -6.60
CA SER A 128 -17.36 0.05 -5.49
C SER A 128 -16.05 -0.68 -5.21
N THR A 129 -14.99 -0.37 -5.96
CA THR A 129 -13.64 -0.92 -5.73
C THR A 129 -12.70 0.19 -5.27
N LEU A 130 -12.11 0.04 -4.09
CA LEU A 130 -11.12 0.96 -3.53
C LEU A 130 -9.76 0.74 -4.20
N LEU A 131 -9.17 1.75 -4.84
CA LEU A 131 -7.85 1.65 -5.47
C LEU A 131 -6.71 1.96 -4.52
N MET A 132 -6.86 3.05 -3.76
CA MET A 132 -5.82 3.59 -2.90
C MET A 132 -6.43 4.11 -1.62
N ALA A 133 -5.70 3.99 -0.51
CA ALA A 133 -6.10 4.56 0.77
C ALA A 133 -4.88 5.08 1.53
N GLU A 134 -5.15 5.85 2.57
CA GLU A 134 -4.11 6.39 3.42
C GLU A 134 -3.34 5.30 4.16
N VAL A 135 -2.03 5.48 4.26
CA VAL A 135 -1.15 4.76 5.17
C VAL A 135 -0.30 5.79 5.93
N LEU A 136 0.19 5.43 7.10
CA LEU A 136 1.12 6.28 7.84
C LEU A 136 2.56 5.95 7.47
N GLN A 137 3.40 6.98 7.44
CA GLN A 137 4.84 6.82 7.23
C GLN A 137 5.46 6.24 8.51
N GLY A 138 6.24 5.18 8.35
CA GLY A 138 7.03 4.60 9.44
C GLY A 138 8.04 5.59 10.02
N LYS A 139 8.56 5.31 11.22
CA LYS A 139 9.60 6.11 11.88
C LYS A 139 10.99 5.50 11.70
N ALA A 140 12.03 6.36 11.59
CA ALA A 140 13.41 5.93 11.41
C ALA A 140 13.56 5.00 10.19
N ASN A 141 14.11 3.79 10.35
CA ASN A 141 14.30 2.83 9.26
C ASN A 141 13.04 1.99 8.93
N ASP A 142 11.88 2.32 9.49
CA ASP A 142 10.60 1.68 9.18
C ASP A 142 10.13 2.02 7.76
N LEU A 143 9.90 0.96 6.98
CA LEU A 143 9.55 1.05 5.57
C LEU A 143 8.04 1.21 5.32
N ARG A 144 7.17 1.29 6.33
CA ARG A 144 5.74 1.56 6.10
C ARG A 144 5.56 2.90 5.39
N GLY A 145 4.77 2.90 4.31
CA GLY A 145 4.62 4.04 3.41
C GLY A 145 5.76 4.20 2.40
N PHE A 146 6.74 3.30 2.34
CA PHE A 146 7.81 3.35 1.34
C PHE A 146 7.30 2.88 -0.04
N THR A 147 6.62 3.77 -0.77
CA THR A 147 5.94 3.45 -2.04
C THR A 147 6.86 2.99 -3.16
N TRP A 148 8.18 3.14 -2.98
CA TRP A 148 9.18 2.68 -3.94
C TRP A 148 9.47 1.18 -3.86
N TRP A 149 8.94 0.48 -2.85
CA TRP A 149 9.18 -0.95 -2.62
C TRP A 149 7.88 -1.75 -2.53
N GLY A 150 7.88 -2.92 -3.18
CA GLY A 150 6.70 -3.76 -3.35
C GLY A 150 6.04 -4.27 -2.07
N ASP A 151 6.79 -4.37 -0.96
CA ASP A 151 6.27 -4.84 0.34
C ASP A 151 5.80 -3.69 1.26
N ALA A 152 5.84 -2.46 0.75
CA ALA A 152 5.52 -1.24 1.50
C ALA A 152 4.62 -0.25 0.74
N CYS A 153 4.36 -0.50 -0.54
CA CYS A 153 3.55 0.36 -1.40
C CYS A 153 2.06 0.01 -1.38
N HIS A 154 1.62 -0.85 -0.47
CA HIS A 154 0.27 -1.39 -0.46
C HIS A 154 -0.42 -1.33 0.91
N PHE A 155 -1.71 -1.59 0.90
CA PHE A 155 -2.52 -1.92 2.07
C PHE A 155 -3.54 -3.01 1.71
N GLU A 156 -4.13 -3.61 2.73
CA GLU A 156 -5.22 -4.56 2.60
C GLU A 156 -6.44 -4.11 3.39
N THR A 157 -7.62 -4.64 3.03
CA THR A 157 -8.87 -4.41 3.76
C THR A 157 -9.19 -5.50 4.78
N LEU A 158 -8.21 -6.35 5.11
CA LEU A 158 -8.35 -7.37 6.15
C LEU A 158 -8.57 -6.74 7.53
N LEU A 159 -7.80 -5.70 7.83
CA LEU A 159 -7.94 -4.85 9.01
C LEU A 159 -8.75 -3.60 8.65
N LEU A 160 -9.56 -3.13 9.61
CA LEU A 160 -10.30 -1.87 9.47
C LEU A 160 -9.37 -0.65 9.40
N PRO A 161 -9.85 0.49 8.86
CA PRO A 161 -9.13 1.77 8.97
C PRO A 161 -8.72 2.05 10.42
N ASN A 162 -7.47 2.52 10.60
CA ASN A 162 -6.87 2.81 11.91
C ASN A 162 -7.00 1.68 12.94
N SER A 163 -7.02 0.41 12.49
CA SER A 163 -7.13 -0.74 13.39
C SER A 163 -6.06 -0.70 14.49
N ARG A 164 -6.45 -1.05 15.72
CA ARG A 164 -5.50 -1.22 16.84
C ARG A 164 -4.63 -2.46 16.69
N ASP A 165 -5.03 -3.41 15.84
CA ASP A 165 -4.20 -4.55 15.50
C ASP A 165 -2.93 -4.06 14.78
N PRO A 166 -1.75 -4.66 15.05
CA PRO A 166 -0.49 -4.22 14.47
C PRO A 166 -0.42 -4.53 12.98
N ASP A 167 0.20 -3.61 12.22
CA ASP A 167 0.69 -3.91 10.89
C ASP A 167 1.78 -5.00 10.95
N ARG A 168 1.87 -5.78 9.89
CA ARG A 168 2.84 -6.85 9.70
C ARG A 168 3.69 -6.62 8.45
N PRO A 169 4.62 -5.66 8.44
CA PRO A 169 5.55 -5.49 7.34
C PRO A 169 6.56 -6.66 7.28
N SER A 170 7.17 -6.89 6.12
CA SER A 170 8.15 -7.98 5.93
C SER A 170 9.53 -7.72 6.56
N SER A 171 9.77 -6.53 7.09
CA SER A 171 11.05 -6.12 7.66
C SER A 171 10.87 -5.10 8.78
N ASN A 172 11.97 -4.48 9.22
CA ASN A 172 12.05 -3.53 10.33
C ASN A 172 10.85 -2.59 10.39
N CYS A 173 10.27 -2.48 11.58
CA CYS A 173 9.22 -1.54 11.86
C CYS A 173 9.42 -0.97 13.26
N THR A 174 9.12 0.32 13.43
CA THR A 174 9.21 1.00 14.71
C THR A 174 7.80 1.05 15.29
N SER A 175 7.48 0.14 16.20
CA SER A 175 6.14 0.06 16.78
C SER A 175 5.90 1.27 17.68
N ASP A 176 4.89 2.05 17.34
CA ASP A 176 4.44 3.19 18.15
C ASP A 176 2.91 3.27 18.16
N PRO A 177 2.24 2.47 19.01
CA PRO A 177 0.79 2.46 19.08
C PRO A 177 0.17 3.80 19.49
N ALA A 178 0.89 4.65 20.23
CA ALA A 178 0.40 5.97 20.65
C ALA A 178 0.22 6.91 19.46
N ASP A 179 1.01 6.70 18.41
CA ASP A 179 1.00 7.44 17.16
C ASP A 179 0.27 6.71 16.02
N ASN A 180 -0.59 5.74 16.35
CA ASN A 180 -1.31 4.90 15.40
C ASN A 180 -0.38 4.11 14.45
N LEU A 181 0.82 3.76 14.92
CA LEU A 181 1.81 2.97 14.19
C LEU A 181 2.13 1.63 14.89
N PRO A 182 1.14 0.86 15.42
CA PRO A 182 1.44 -0.45 15.98
C PRO A 182 1.95 -1.38 14.88
N CYS A 183 3.02 -2.12 15.16
CA CYS A 183 3.53 -3.11 14.21
C CYS A 183 4.23 -4.27 14.91
N VAL A 184 4.31 -5.39 14.18
CA VAL A 184 5.17 -6.53 14.49
C VAL A 184 5.68 -7.08 13.16
N VAL A 185 6.94 -7.50 13.07
CA VAL A 185 7.46 -8.05 11.81
C VAL A 185 6.67 -9.31 11.44
N ALA A 186 6.28 -9.42 10.17
CA ALA A 186 5.56 -10.59 9.66
C ALA A 186 6.38 -11.87 9.88
N ALA A 187 5.77 -12.88 10.50
CA ALA A 187 6.43 -14.15 10.77
C ALA A 187 6.78 -14.93 9.49
N ALA A 188 6.10 -14.63 8.39
CA ALA A 188 6.35 -15.20 7.08
C ALA A 188 5.79 -14.31 5.95
N PRO A 189 6.24 -14.48 4.69
CA PRO A 189 5.77 -13.68 3.55
C PRO A 189 4.26 -13.71 3.31
N TRP A 190 3.60 -14.81 3.70
CA TRP A 190 2.14 -14.96 3.58
C TRP A 190 1.33 -14.23 4.67
N SER A 191 2.00 -13.78 5.73
CA SER A 191 1.39 -13.06 6.86
C SER A 191 1.57 -11.54 6.80
N LEU A 192 2.13 -11.04 5.69
CA LEU A 192 2.36 -9.62 5.48
C LEU A 192 1.00 -8.90 5.33
N THR A 193 0.74 -7.91 6.18
CA THR A 193 -0.54 -7.16 6.18
C THR A 193 -0.30 -5.74 6.63
N LEU A 194 -0.78 -4.76 5.87
CA LEU A 194 -0.73 -3.34 6.22
C LEU A 194 -2.16 -2.79 6.22
N ALA A 195 -2.57 -2.16 7.33
CA ALA A 195 -3.88 -1.53 7.40
C ALA A 195 -3.88 -0.16 6.69
N SER A 196 -5.07 0.29 6.27
CA SER A 196 -5.31 1.71 6.01
C SER A 196 -5.16 2.49 7.31
N ARG A 197 -4.33 3.54 7.33
CA ARG A 197 -4.04 4.35 8.53
C ARG A 197 -3.86 5.82 8.21
N SER A 198 -4.35 6.68 9.10
CA SER A 198 -4.28 8.13 8.99
C SER A 198 -4.16 8.79 10.38
N ARG A 199 -3.71 10.04 10.40
CA ARG A 199 -3.79 10.91 11.60
C ARG A 199 -5.10 11.70 11.63
N HIS A 200 -5.91 11.62 10.57
CA HIS A 200 -7.25 12.20 10.57
C HIS A 200 -8.14 11.50 11.59
N THR A 201 -8.92 12.28 12.34
CA THR A 201 -9.80 11.74 13.38
C THR A 201 -10.92 10.92 12.77
N GLY A 202 -11.06 9.66 13.20
CA GLY A 202 -12.23 8.83 12.94
C GLY A 202 -12.22 8.09 11.60
N GLY A 203 -11.12 8.12 10.83
CA GLY A 203 -11.08 7.43 9.55
C GLY A 203 -9.86 7.71 8.69
N THR A 204 -9.93 7.24 7.46
CA THR A 204 -8.89 7.38 6.44
C THR A 204 -9.49 7.82 5.11
N GLN A 205 -8.78 8.64 4.34
CA GLN A 205 -9.18 8.94 2.98
C GLN A 205 -8.85 7.78 2.03
N GLY A 206 -9.70 7.56 1.04
CA GLY A 206 -9.45 6.60 -0.02
C GLY A 206 -10.10 6.97 -1.35
N ALA A 207 -9.51 6.50 -2.44
CA ALA A 207 -9.94 6.76 -3.81
C ALA A 207 -10.46 5.47 -4.45
N LEU A 208 -11.62 5.56 -5.10
CA LEU A 208 -12.26 4.44 -5.80
C LEU A 208 -11.85 4.39 -7.28
N GLY A 209 -12.18 3.29 -7.96
CA GLY A 209 -11.88 3.03 -9.36
C GLY A 209 -12.45 4.05 -10.35
N ASP A 210 -13.52 4.75 -9.97
CA ASP A 210 -14.13 5.83 -10.75
C ASP A 210 -13.49 7.21 -10.52
N GLY A 211 -12.48 7.29 -9.65
CA GLY A 211 -11.78 8.52 -9.28
C GLY A 211 -12.47 9.33 -8.18
N SER A 212 -13.60 8.87 -7.64
CA SER A 212 -14.21 9.49 -6.46
C SER A 212 -13.33 9.25 -5.22
N VAL A 213 -13.32 10.23 -4.32
CA VAL A 213 -12.60 10.16 -3.03
C VAL A 213 -13.62 10.18 -1.92
N ARG A 214 -13.47 9.28 -0.95
CA ARG A 214 -14.34 9.17 0.23
C ARG A 214 -13.53 9.05 1.50
N PHE A 215 -14.16 9.47 2.59
CA PHE A 215 -13.69 9.26 3.94
C PHE A 215 -14.28 7.97 4.49
N PHE A 216 -13.43 7.03 4.89
CA PHE A 216 -13.84 5.73 5.43
C PHE A 216 -13.67 5.74 6.95
N SER A 217 -14.76 5.53 7.67
CA SER A 217 -14.78 5.54 9.14
C SER A 217 -13.96 4.38 9.73
N ASP A 218 -13.31 4.62 10.87
CA ASP A 218 -12.71 3.57 11.72
C ASP A 218 -13.73 2.51 12.14
N SER A 219 -15.01 2.88 12.15
CA SER A 219 -16.14 2.04 12.54
C SER A 219 -16.93 1.49 11.35
N ILE A 220 -16.40 1.55 10.13
CA ILE A 220 -17.05 0.95 8.96
C ILE A 220 -17.32 -0.54 9.21
N ASP A 221 -18.46 -1.03 8.70
CA ASP A 221 -18.74 -2.46 8.75
C ASP A 221 -17.63 -3.25 8.06
N ARG A 222 -17.15 -4.30 8.73
CA ARG A 222 -16.01 -5.10 8.25
C ARG A 222 -16.30 -5.77 6.92
N LEU A 223 -17.52 -6.23 6.69
CA LEU A 223 -17.88 -6.88 5.44
C LEU A 223 -17.91 -5.84 4.31
N THR A 224 -18.49 -4.67 4.54
CA THR A 224 -18.44 -3.55 3.58
C THR A 224 -17.00 -3.16 3.24
N TRP A 225 -16.12 -2.99 4.23
CA TRP A 225 -14.71 -2.65 4.01
C TRP A 225 -13.96 -3.71 3.20
N ARG A 226 -14.19 -4.99 3.49
CA ARG A 226 -13.59 -6.09 2.72
C ARG A 226 -14.07 -6.13 1.29
N ARG A 227 -15.37 -5.96 1.06
CA ARG A 227 -15.97 -5.90 -0.29
C ARG A 227 -15.38 -4.76 -1.12
N LEU A 228 -15.19 -3.58 -0.51
CA LEU A 228 -14.47 -2.46 -1.15
C LEU A 228 -13.04 -2.81 -1.55
N GLY A 229 -12.41 -3.72 -0.79
CA GLY A 229 -11.07 -4.22 -1.10
C GLY A 229 -11.04 -5.20 -2.27
N SER A 230 -12.10 -5.97 -2.46
CA SER A 230 -12.23 -6.93 -3.56
C SER A 230 -12.53 -6.22 -4.88
N SER A 231 -12.23 -6.90 -5.99
CA SER A 231 -12.63 -6.43 -7.32
C SER A 231 -13.54 -7.41 -8.07
N GLN A 232 -13.69 -8.64 -7.58
CA GLN A 232 -14.41 -9.73 -8.25
C GLN A 232 -15.14 -10.68 -7.27
N ASP A 233 -15.65 -10.19 -6.14
CA ASP A 233 -16.47 -10.99 -5.21
C ASP A 233 -17.94 -11.13 -5.64
N GLY A 234 -18.41 -10.30 -6.57
CA GLY A 234 -19.76 -10.27 -7.09
C GLY A 234 -20.82 -9.86 -6.06
N GLN A 235 -20.42 -9.30 -4.92
CA GLN A 235 -21.32 -8.91 -3.84
C GLN A 235 -21.62 -7.41 -3.87
N PRO A 236 -22.87 -7.00 -3.54
CA PRO A 236 -23.18 -5.59 -3.39
C PRO A 236 -22.43 -5.01 -2.19
N VAL A 237 -21.87 -3.81 -2.36
CA VAL A 237 -21.32 -3.00 -1.28
C VAL A 237 -22.47 -2.23 -0.62
N GLY A 238 -22.52 -2.20 0.72
CA GLY A 238 -23.50 -1.41 1.47
C GLY A 238 -23.22 0.10 1.37
N ASP A 239 -23.88 0.91 2.19
CA ASP A 239 -23.57 2.34 2.28
C ASP A 239 -22.23 2.57 3.02
N PHE A 240 -21.43 3.51 2.52
CA PHE A 240 -20.11 3.90 3.06
C PHE A 240 -19.74 5.34 2.71
#